data_AF-A0A522LE79-F1
#
_entry.id   AF-A0A522LE79-F1
#
_cell.length_a   1.000
_cell.length_b   1.000
_cell.length_c   1.000
_cell.angle_alpha   90.00
_cell.angle_beta   90.00
_cell.angle_gamma   90.00
#
_symmetry.space_group_name_H-M   'P 1'
#
loop_
_entity.id
_entity.type
_entity.pdbx_description
1 polymer ?
#
loop_
_entity_poly.entity_id
_entity_poly.type
_entity_poly.pdbx_seq_one_letter_code
_entity_poly.pdbx_strand_id
1 'polypeptide(L)'
;MHKNPEAKNQAEAKTALKEKDVFKSSFKAWIRVVAFIVVAVFLPEQAAQAVEYDWRVLWSKPGSLTSYSPNLIKDPRQLDIAAAVRNILKDIAGKPITAIKISSTLTINLEKPLNISKQRIEEIYNWLAGRPCGAKALYDFLVYKGVSAQEQDIAVMALTTDILSGVLKPEGNPKIIKSSLYALSRASEFFGAKLYPVKFDLTQGLSPKGTVPVLPFIAHFN
;
A
#
# COMPACT_ATOMS: atom_id res chain seq x y z
N MET A 1 -52.42 -28.88 57.05
CA MET A 1 -51.00 -29.19 56.79
C MET A 1 -50.80 -29.46 55.31
N HIS A 2 -50.41 -28.46 54.52
CA HIS A 2 -49.92 -28.66 53.15
C HIS A 2 -48.66 -27.79 53.00
N LYS A 3 -47.49 -28.43 53.00
CA LYS A 3 -46.21 -27.78 52.72
C LYS A 3 -46.02 -27.77 51.21
N ASN A 4 -45.95 -26.58 50.63
CA ASN A 4 -45.68 -26.31 49.22
C ASN A 4 -44.22 -26.72 48.88
N PRO A 5 -43.98 -27.62 47.89
CA PRO A 5 -42.64 -28.11 47.56
C PRO A 5 -41.82 -27.19 46.63
N GLU A 6 -42.36 -26.06 46.17
CA GLU A 6 -41.69 -25.23 45.15
C GLU A 6 -40.53 -24.37 45.66
N ALA A 7 -40.39 -24.19 46.98
CA ALA A 7 -39.36 -23.32 47.55
C ALA A 7 -37.94 -23.93 47.57
N LYS A 8 -37.78 -25.25 47.41
CA LYS A 8 -36.46 -25.91 47.42
C LYS A 8 -35.72 -25.82 46.08
N ASN A 9 -36.44 -25.87 44.96
CA ASN A 9 -35.83 -25.90 43.63
C ASN A 9 -35.27 -24.54 43.17
N GLN A 10 -35.73 -23.43 43.75
CA GLN A 10 -35.20 -22.10 43.42
C GLN A 10 -33.93 -21.73 44.19
N ALA A 11 -33.62 -22.40 45.30
CA ALA A 11 -32.38 -22.22 46.04
C ALA A 11 -31.22 -22.98 45.37
N GLU A 12 -31.48 -24.15 44.79
CA GLU A 12 -30.48 -24.95 44.08
C GLU A 12 -30.14 -24.33 42.71
N ALA A 13 -31.11 -23.75 41.99
CA ALA A 13 -30.88 -23.09 40.70
C ALA A 13 -30.10 -21.76 40.81
N LYS A 14 -30.14 -21.06 41.95
CA LYS A 14 -29.38 -19.81 42.16
C LYS A 14 -27.93 -20.04 42.57
N THR A 15 -27.59 -21.26 43.00
CA THR A 15 -26.25 -21.58 43.50
C THR A 15 -25.32 -22.09 42.38
N ALA A 16 -25.88 -22.51 41.24
CA ALA A 16 -25.12 -23.04 40.10
C ALA A 16 -24.59 -22.00 39.09
N LEU A 17 -24.78 -20.69 39.32
CA LEU A 17 -24.40 -19.62 38.37
C LEU A 17 -23.29 -18.66 38.87
N LYS A 18 -22.57 -19.01 39.93
CA LYS A 18 -21.46 -18.22 40.48
C LYS A 18 -20.16 -19.03 40.58
N GLU A 19 -19.73 -19.62 39.48
CA GLU A 19 -18.33 -20.03 39.37
C GLU A 19 -17.86 -19.74 37.94
N LYS A 20 -17.71 -18.44 37.64
CA LYS A 20 -16.76 -18.05 36.58
C LYS A 20 -15.39 -18.26 37.20
N ASP A 21 -14.75 -19.36 36.86
CA ASP A 21 -13.35 -19.63 37.20
C ASP A 21 -12.52 -18.38 36.92
N VAL A 22 -12.15 -17.70 38.00
CA VAL A 22 -11.23 -16.58 37.94
C VAL A 22 -9.90 -17.18 37.51
N PHE A 23 -9.50 -16.92 36.28
CA PHE A 23 -8.24 -17.40 35.72
C PHE A 23 -7.08 -17.05 36.67
N LYS A 24 -6.64 -18.02 37.46
CA LYS A 24 -5.46 -17.91 38.32
C LYS A 24 -4.28 -18.43 37.54
N SER A 25 -3.49 -17.50 37.02
CA SER A 25 -2.22 -17.82 36.37
C SER A 25 -1.35 -18.67 37.31
N SER A 26 -0.96 -19.87 36.87
CA SER A 26 -0.10 -20.81 37.60
C SER A 26 1.36 -20.35 37.66
N PHE A 27 1.70 -19.26 36.97
CA PHE A 27 3.06 -18.72 36.93
C PHE A 27 3.40 -17.92 38.19
N LYS A 28 4.59 -18.16 38.74
CA LYS A 28 5.17 -17.40 39.86
C LYS A 28 5.23 -15.90 39.50
N ALA A 29 5.02 -15.03 40.49
CA ALA A 29 4.95 -13.58 40.27
C ALA A 29 6.18 -13.00 39.55
N TRP A 30 7.38 -13.49 39.84
CA TRP A 30 8.61 -13.05 39.18
C TRP A 30 8.64 -13.39 37.68
N ILE A 31 8.09 -14.55 37.29
CA ILE A 31 7.96 -14.96 35.88
C ILE A 31 7.02 -14.01 35.15
N ARG A 32 5.95 -13.54 35.81
CA ARG A 32 5.03 -12.55 35.22
C ARG A 32 5.71 -11.21 34.97
N VAL A 33 6.51 -10.75 35.93
CA VAL A 33 7.28 -9.50 35.78
C VAL A 33 8.28 -9.62 34.64
N VAL A 34 9.04 -10.72 34.58
CA VAL A 34 9.98 -10.98 33.49
C VAL A 34 9.25 -11.06 32.15
N ALA A 35 8.11 -11.77 32.09
CA ALA A 35 7.30 -11.84 30.88
C ALA A 35 6.81 -10.45 30.44
N PHE A 36 6.38 -9.60 31.37
CA PHE A 36 6.00 -8.21 31.07
C PHE A 36 7.16 -7.38 30.55
N ILE A 37 8.37 -7.55 31.10
CA ILE A 37 9.57 -6.85 30.62
C ILE A 37 9.94 -7.35 29.21
N VAL A 38 9.93 -8.66 28.97
CA VAL A 38 10.19 -9.24 27.64
C VAL A 38 9.16 -8.73 26.63
N VAL A 39 7.87 -8.76 26.98
CA VAL A 39 6.78 -8.19 26.18
C VAL A 39 7.02 -6.71 25.90
N ALA A 40 7.36 -5.89 26.90
CA ALA A 40 7.60 -4.46 26.73
C ALA A 40 8.86 -4.10 25.93
N VAL A 41 9.91 -4.93 25.98
CA VAL A 41 11.16 -4.70 25.25
C VAL A 41 11.10 -5.21 23.82
N PHE A 42 10.43 -6.34 23.57
CA PHE A 42 10.42 -7.01 22.26
C PHE A 42 9.16 -6.72 21.41
N LEU A 43 8.03 -6.28 21.99
CA LEU A 43 6.86 -5.87 21.20
C LEU A 43 7.02 -4.55 20.42
N PRO A 44 7.72 -3.51 20.91
CA PRO A 44 7.78 -2.23 20.19
C PRO A 44 8.37 -2.39 18.79
N GLU A 45 9.39 -3.24 18.62
CA GLU A 45 10.01 -3.49 17.31
C GLU A 45 9.08 -4.26 16.36
N GLN A 46 8.34 -5.25 16.87
CA GLN A 46 7.50 -6.13 16.04
C GLN A 46 6.13 -5.49 15.73
N ALA A 47 5.58 -4.66 16.63
CA ALA A 47 4.28 -4.01 16.43
C ALA A 47 4.37 -2.76 15.54
N ALA A 48 5.51 -2.06 15.53
CA ALA A 48 5.74 -0.91 14.64
C ALA A 48 5.77 -1.32 13.15
N GLN A 49 6.08 -2.59 12.85
CA GLN A 49 6.13 -3.13 11.50
C GLN A 49 4.79 -3.72 11.00
N ALA A 50 3.78 -3.84 11.87
CA ALA A 50 2.53 -4.56 11.58
C ALA A 50 1.36 -3.66 11.18
N VAL A 51 1.55 -2.34 11.06
CA VAL A 51 0.51 -1.42 10.57
C VAL A 51 0.54 -1.45 9.03
N GLU A 52 -0.20 -2.41 8.47
CA GLU A 52 -0.42 -2.55 7.03
C GLU A 52 -1.57 -1.63 6.57
N TYR A 53 -1.33 -0.84 5.54
CA TYR A 53 -2.38 -0.05 4.87
C TYR A 53 -2.79 -0.71 3.57
N ASP A 54 -4.09 -1.04 3.43
CA ASP A 54 -4.61 -1.76 2.26
C ASP A 54 -5.09 -0.81 1.15
N TRP A 55 -4.21 -0.57 0.18
CA TRP A 55 -4.51 0.20 -1.02
C TRP A 55 -5.47 -0.50 -1.97
N ARG A 56 -5.77 -1.79 -1.81
CA ARG A 56 -6.76 -2.46 -2.68
C ARG A 56 -8.13 -1.81 -2.55
N VAL A 57 -8.44 -1.18 -1.42
CA VAL A 57 -9.69 -0.41 -1.25
C VAL A 57 -9.78 0.73 -2.28
N LEU A 58 -8.64 1.31 -2.65
CA LEU A 58 -8.53 2.40 -3.61
C LEU A 58 -8.61 1.89 -5.06
N TRP A 59 -8.17 0.66 -5.31
CA TRP A 59 -7.97 0.09 -6.66
C TRP A 59 -8.80 -1.15 -6.96
N SER A 60 -9.79 -1.49 -6.12
CA SER A 60 -10.53 -2.77 -6.14
C SER A 60 -11.35 -3.01 -7.40
N LYS A 61 -11.40 -2.03 -8.31
CA LYS A 61 -11.89 -2.18 -9.68
C LYS A 61 -10.95 -1.41 -10.64
N PRO A 62 -10.13 -2.07 -11.47
CA PRO A 62 -9.48 -1.39 -12.59
C PRO A 62 -10.58 -0.85 -13.52
N GLY A 63 -10.79 0.46 -13.52
CA GLY A 63 -11.91 1.13 -14.18
C GLY A 63 -12.97 1.76 -13.26
N SER A 64 -12.84 1.66 -11.94
CA SER A 64 -13.74 2.33 -10.97
C SER A 64 -12.93 2.89 -9.79
N LEU A 65 -12.30 4.04 -10.01
CA LEU A 65 -11.95 4.98 -8.95
C LEU A 65 -13.19 5.61 -8.26
N THR A 66 -14.41 5.19 -8.60
CA THR A 66 -15.66 5.70 -8.02
C THR A 66 -15.97 5.21 -6.59
N SER A 67 -15.10 4.40 -5.98
CA SER A 67 -15.30 3.93 -4.59
C SER A 67 -14.61 4.80 -3.54
N TYR A 68 -13.96 5.89 -3.95
CA TYR A 68 -13.62 6.98 -3.04
C TYR A 68 -14.87 7.82 -2.76
N SER A 69 -15.08 8.13 -1.47
CA SER A 69 -16.09 9.02 -0.91
C SER A 69 -16.59 10.10 -1.92
N PRO A 70 -17.91 10.31 -2.08
CA PRO A 70 -18.56 10.93 -3.25
C PRO A 70 -18.20 12.41 -3.52
N ASN A 71 -17.29 13.00 -2.74
CA ASN A 71 -16.77 14.35 -2.95
C ASN A 71 -15.41 14.41 -3.66
N LEU A 72 -14.78 13.26 -3.99
CA LEU A 72 -13.38 13.24 -4.45
C LEU A 72 -13.17 13.27 -5.98
N ILE A 73 -14.17 12.91 -6.80
CA ILE A 73 -14.02 12.84 -8.26
C ILE A 73 -15.29 13.37 -8.91
N LYS A 74 -15.27 14.65 -9.33
CA LYS A 74 -16.37 15.24 -10.09
C LYS A 74 -16.42 14.78 -11.55
N ASP A 75 -15.32 14.22 -12.08
CA ASP A 75 -15.30 13.66 -13.43
C ASP A 75 -14.25 12.54 -13.59
N PRO A 76 -14.66 11.26 -13.78
CA PRO A 76 -13.74 10.14 -13.99
C PRO A 76 -13.00 10.20 -15.34
N ARG A 77 -13.34 11.11 -16.26
CA ARG A 77 -12.62 11.32 -17.54
C ARG A 77 -11.47 12.32 -17.45
N GLN A 78 -11.30 12.98 -16.31
CA GLN A 78 -10.25 13.97 -16.03
C GLN A 78 -9.72 13.77 -14.62
N LEU A 79 -9.19 12.58 -14.32
CA LEU A 79 -8.48 12.37 -13.08
C LEU A 79 -7.23 13.27 -13.06
N ASP A 80 -7.22 14.26 -12.18
CA ASP A 80 -6.04 15.05 -11.88
C ASP A 80 -5.05 14.18 -11.10
N ILE A 81 -4.01 13.71 -11.79
CA ILE A 81 -2.94 12.84 -11.26
C ILE A 81 -2.31 13.49 -10.02
N ALA A 82 -2.03 14.80 -10.08
CA ALA A 82 -1.40 15.51 -8.98
C ALA A 82 -2.32 15.55 -7.76
N ALA A 83 -3.61 15.84 -7.96
CA ALA A 83 -4.59 15.86 -6.88
C ALA A 83 -4.79 14.47 -6.24
N ALA A 84 -4.82 13.41 -7.06
CA ALA A 84 -4.93 12.04 -6.58
C ALA A 84 -3.72 11.65 -5.71
N VAL A 85 -2.50 11.89 -6.21
CA VAL A 85 -1.27 11.62 -5.45
C VAL A 85 -1.24 12.43 -4.15
N ARG A 86 -1.56 13.73 -4.22
CA ARG A 86 -1.64 14.62 -3.04
C ARG A 86 -2.60 14.08 -1.98
N ASN A 87 -3.78 13.63 -2.37
CA ASN A 87 -4.79 13.11 -1.45
C ASN A 87 -4.35 11.79 -0.80
N ILE A 88 -3.72 10.90 -1.58
CA ILE A 88 -3.14 9.66 -1.05
C ILE A 88 -2.05 9.98 -0.03
N LEU A 89 -1.12 10.89 -0.35
CA LEU A 89 -0.06 11.31 0.57
C LEU A 89 -0.64 11.93 1.85
N LYS A 90 -1.69 12.76 1.75
CA LYS A 90 -2.36 13.34 2.92
C LYS A 90 -3.00 12.28 3.80
N ASP A 91 -3.59 11.23 3.23
CA ASP A 91 -4.23 10.20 4.03
C ASP A 91 -3.22 9.34 4.78
N ILE A 92 -2.04 9.08 4.23
CA ILE A 92 -1.02 8.23 4.89
C ILE A 92 0.00 9.02 5.72
N ALA A 93 0.14 10.33 5.51
CA ALA A 93 1.10 11.16 6.22
C ALA A 93 0.86 11.15 7.73
N GLY A 94 1.92 10.89 8.51
CA GLY A 94 1.87 10.91 9.97
C GLY A 94 1.17 9.69 10.60
N LYS A 95 0.66 8.75 9.79
CA LYS A 95 0.21 7.44 10.29
C LYS A 95 1.43 6.53 10.49
N PRO A 96 1.43 5.62 11.49
CA PRO A 96 2.54 4.71 11.75
C PRO A 96 2.58 3.54 10.75
N ILE A 97 2.35 3.81 9.45
CA ILE A 97 2.28 2.79 8.40
C ILE A 97 3.69 2.53 7.87
N THR A 98 4.11 1.26 7.87
CA THR A 98 5.40 0.81 7.31
C THR A 98 5.25 -0.14 6.13
N ALA A 99 4.03 -0.61 5.86
CA ALA A 99 3.74 -1.49 4.73
C ALA A 99 2.46 -1.04 4.03
N ILE A 100 2.52 -0.92 2.70
CA ILE A 100 1.41 -0.52 1.85
C ILE A 100 1.10 -1.65 0.88
N LYS A 101 -0.03 -2.30 1.08
CA LYS A 101 -0.48 -3.41 0.27
C LYS A 101 -1.23 -2.89 -0.96
N ILE A 102 -0.63 -3.02 -2.12
CA ILE A 102 -1.20 -2.57 -3.40
C ILE A 102 -2.12 -3.64 -3.99
N SER A 103 -1.71 -4.92 -3.93
CA SER A 103 -2.52 -6.06 -4.39
C SER A 103 -2.37 -7.25 -3.45
N SER A 104 -3.04 -8.37 -3.75
CA SER A 104 -2.85 -9.62 -3.00
C SER A 104 -1.40 -10.11 -2.99
N THR A 105 -0.60 -9.73 -4.00
CA THR A 105 0.77 -10.19 -4.21
C THR A 105 1.80 -9.07 -4.12
N LEU A 106 1.37 -7.81 -3.96
CA LEU A 106 2.23 -6.64 -4.05
C LEU A 106 2.12 -5.77 -2.80
N THR A 107 3.23 -5.67 -2.07
CA THR A 107 3.38 -4.77 -0.90
C THR A 107 4.62 -3.91 -1.08
N ILE A 108 4.47 -2.61 -0.87
CA ILE A 108 5.58 -1.67 -0.74
C ILE A 108 5.91 -1.57 0.75
N ASN A 109 7.16 -1.88 1.10
CA ASN A 109 7.66 -1.67 2.44
C ASN A 109 8.37 -0.31 2.50
N LEU A 110 8.03 0.48 3.51
CA LEU A 110 8.68 1.73 3.85
C LEU A 110 9.72 1.43 4.92
N GLU A 111 10.93 1.98 4.78
CA GLU A 111 11.99 1.84 5.80
C GLU A 111 11.56 2.42 7.16
N LYS A 112 10.70 3.44 7.13
CA LYS A 112 10.15 4.14 8.28
C LYS A 112 8.76 4.67 7.96
N PRO A 113 7.92 4.95 8.97
CA PRO A 113 6.64 5.61 8.75
C PRO A 113 6.81 6.88 7.91
N LEU A 114 5.85 7.12 6.99
CA LEU A 114 5.90 8.29 6.11
C LEU A 114 5.71 9.58 6.92
N ASN A 115 6.82 10.13 7.37
CA ASN A 115 6.88 11.43 8.03
C ASN A 115 7.14 12.52 6.98
N ILE A 116 6.08 12.89 6.26
CA ILE A 116 6.10 13.95 5.25
C ILE A 116 5.28 15.14 5.73
N SER A 117 5.82 16.35 5.61
CA SER A 117 5.12 17.57 6.03
C SER A 117 4.02 17.97 5.05
N LYS A 118 3.00 18.70 5.52
CA LYS A 118 1.96 19.26 4.64
C LYS A 118 2.56 20.12 3.53
N GLN A 119 3.54 20.96 3.86
CA GLN A 119 4.25 21.80 2.90
C GLN A 119 4.91 20.95 1.80
N ARG A 120 5.59 19.87 2.19
CA ARG A 120 6.23 18.96 1.23
C ARG A 120 5.23 18.26 0.31
N ILE A 121 4.05 17.92 0.81
CA ILE A 121 2.97 17.37 -0.02
C ILE A 121 2.50 18.39 -1.07
N GLU A 122 2.38 19.67 -0.71
CA GLU A 122 1.99 20.73 -1.65
C GLU A 122 3.08 21.02 -2.68
N GLU A 123 4.37 20.94 -2.30
CA GLU A 123 5.49 21.01 -3.25
C GLU A 123 5.41 19.89 -4.29
N ILE A 124 5.15 18.66 -3.84
CA ILE A 124 4.96 17.51 -4.72
C ILE A 124 3.75 17.73 -5.63
N TYR A 125 2.62 18.20 -5.10
CA TYR A 125 1.43 18.50 -5.89
C TYR A 125 1.73 19.48 -7.04
N ASN A 126 2.40 20.60 -6.74
CA ASN A 126 2.75 21.59 -7.75
C ASN A 126 3.75 21.05 -8.78
N TRP A 127 4.70 20.21 -8.33
CA TRP A 127 5.67 19.57 -9.21
C TRP A 127 5.02 18.51 -10.13
N LEU A 128 3.99 17.81 -9.65
CA LEU A 128 3.22 16.82 -10.39
C LEU A 128 2.32 17.39 -11.49
N ALA A 129 2.30 18.71 -11.70
CA ALA A 129 1.63 19.34 -12.83
C ALA A 129 2.24 18.96 -14.20
N GLY A 130 3.43 18.36 -14.22
CA GLY A 130 4.08 17.83 -15.42
C GLY A 130 3.47 16.54 -15.96
N ARG A 131 3.88 16.15 -17.17
CA ARG A 131 3.42 14.89 -17.79
C ARG A 131 4.30 13.70 -17.38
N PRO A 132 3.74 12.60 -16.82
CA PRO A 132 4.50 11.43 -16.46
C PRO A 132 4.80 10.55 -17.67
N CYS A 133 6.00 10.68 -18.25
CA CYS A 133 6.35 10.00 -19.51
C CYS A 133 6.47 8.46 -19.35
N GLY A 134 6.94 7.99 -18.18
CA GLY A 134 7.04 6.56 -17.90
C GLY A 134 5.67 5.88 -17.83
N ALA A 135 4.69 6.54 -17.23
CA ALA A 135 3.32 6.04 -17.14
C ALA A 135 2.67 5.93 -18.52
N LYS A 136 2.91 6.90 -19.41
CA LYS A 136 2.43 6.85 -20.80
C LYS A 136 2.99 5.64 -21.55
N ALA A 137 4.30 5.41 -21.46
CA ALA A 137 4.94 4.27 -22.13
C ALA A 137 4.42 2.93 -21.59
N LEU A 138 4.17 2.83 -20.28
CA LEU A 138 3.56 1.65 -19.68
C LEU A 138 2.12 1.45 -20.12
N TYR A 139 1.33 2.52 -20.21
CA TYR A 139 -0.02 2.46 -20.76
C TYR A 139 -0.03 1.91 -22.19
N ASP A 140 0.80 2.45 -23.07
CA ASP A 140 0.87 1.99 -24.47
C ASP A 140 1.29 0.51 -24.56
N PHE A 141 2.23 0.07 -23.70
CA PHE A 141 2.61 -1.34 -23.57
C PHE A 141 1.45 -2.23 -23.10
N LEU A 142 0.71 -1.81 -22.07
CA LEU A 142 -0.42 -2.56 -21.52
C LEU A 142 -1.57 -2.68 -22.52
N VAL A 143 -1.88 -1.58 -23.22
CA VAL A 143 -2.87 -1.57 -24.30
C VAL A 143 -2.47 -2.55 -25.41
N TYR A 144 -1.19 -2.56 -25.82
CA TYR A 144 -0.70 -3.54 -26.78
C TYR A 144 -0.88 -4.98 -26.30
N LYS A 145 -0.70 -5.24 -25.00
CA LYS A 145 -0.92 -6.56 -24.38
C LYS A 145 -2.40 -6.91 -24.17
N GLY A 146 -3.33 -6.04 -24.55
CA GLY A 146 -4.77 -6.25 -24.34
C GLY A 146 -5.22 -6.05 -22.90
N VAL A 147 -4.41 -5.40 -22.06
CA VAL A 147 -4.77 -5.08 -20.68
C VAL A 147 -5.59 -3.79 -20.64
N SER A 148 -6.80 -3.87 -20.08
CA SER A 148 -7.65 -2.71 -19.87
C SER A 148 -7.23 -1.95 -18.62
N ALA A 149 -6.47 -0.87 -18.79
CA ALA A 149 -6.06 0.06 -17.74
C ALA A 149 -6.20 1.50 -18.23
N GLN A 150 -6.45 2.45 -17.32
CA GLN A 150 -6.43 3.88 -17.65
C GLN A 150 -5.03 4.45 -17.46
N GLU A 151 -4.60 5.36 -18.34
CA GLU A 151 -3.29 6.01 -18.26
C GLU A 151 -3.11 6.75 -16.93
N GLN A 152 -4.17 7.38 -16.44
CA GLN A 152 -4.17 8.13 -15.19
C GLN A 152 -3.99 7.23 -13.97
N ASP A 153 -4.62 6.05 -13.95
CA ASP A 153 -4.47 5.06 -12.88
C ASP A 153 -3.01 4.57 -12.80
N ILE A 154 -2.42 4.30 -13.96
CA ILE A 154 -1.02 3.89 -14.08
C ILE A 154 -0.10 5.00 -13.57
N ALA A 155 -0.37 6.26 -13.94
CA ALA A 155 0.40 7.41 -13.51
C ALA A 155 0.35 7.61 -12.00
N VAL A 156 -0.84 7.59 -11.40
CA VAL A 156 -1.01 7.72 -9.95
C VAL A 156 -0.27 6.59 -9.22
N MET A 157 -0.39 5.35 -9.70
CA MET A 157 0.29 4.22 -9.09
C MET A 157 1.81 4.33 -9.17
N ALA A 158 2.35 4.62 -10.36
CA ALA A 158 3.80 4.73 -10.56
C ALA A 158 4.39 5.89 -9.75
N LEU A 159 3.79 7.08 -9.82
CA LEU A 159 4.28 8.27 -9.11
C LEU A 159 4.20 8.11 -7.59
N THR A 160 3.09 7.57 -7.08
CA THR A 160 2.98 7.39 -5.63
C THR A 160 3.97 6.33 -5.13
N THR A 161 4.18 5.25 -5.89
CA THR A 161 5.22 4.24 -5.59
C THR A 161 6.61 4.85 -5.47
N ASP A 162 6.98 5.71 -6.43
CA ASP A 162 8.27 6.39 -6.43
C ASP A 162 8.45 7.40 -5.29
N ILE A 163 7.39 8.16 -4.98
CA ILE A 163 7.43 9.13 -3.87
C ILE A 163 7.57 8.39 -2.54
N LEU A 164 6.85 7.28 -2.37
CA LEU A 164 6.86 6.48 -1.15
C LEU A 164 8.17 5.72 -0.95
N SER A 165 8.76 5.24 -2.03
CA SER A 165 10.09 4.61 -2.00
C SER A 165 11.23 5.63 -1.88
N GLY A 166 10.93 6.93 -1.85
CA GLY A 166 11.93 8.00 -1.75
C GLY A 166 12.79 8.19 -3.02
N VAL A 167 12.40 7.55 -4.13
CA VAL A 167 13.12 7.58 -5.41
C VAL A 167 12.84 8.87 -6.18
N LEU A 168 11.58 9.30 -6.23
CA LEU A 168 11.24 10.60 -6.81
C LEU A 168 11.37 11.71 -5.77
N LYS A 169 12.27 12.65 -6.07
CA LYS A 169 12.35 13.96 -5.42
C LYS A 169 11.90 15.01 -6.45
N PRO A 170 11.25 16.11 -6.02
CA PRO A 170 10.87 17.23 -6.88
C PRO A 170 12.12 18.01 -7.32
N GLU A 171 12.93 17.36 -8.13
CA GLU A 171 14.20 17.82 -8.69
C GLU A 171 14.12 17.60 -10.22
N GLY A 172 14.70 18.50 -11.02
CA GLY A 172 14.66 18.41 -12.49
C GLY A 172 13.53 19.22 -13.15
N ASN A 173 13.20 18.89 -14.41
CA ASN A 173 12.25 19.67 -15.23
C ASN A 173 10.80 19.35 -14.86
N PRO A 174 10.01 20.30 -14.31
CA PRO A 174 8.64 20.06 -13.88
C PRO A 174 7.67 19.81 -15.04
N LYS A 175 8.08 19.96 -16.31
CA LYS A 175 7.23 19.67 -17.47
C LYS A 175 7.14 18.17 -17.78
N ILE A 176 8.18 17.40 -17.46
CA ILE A 176 8.27 15.96 -17.77
C ILE A 176 8.74 15.22 -16.52
N ILE A 177 7.91 14.32 -16.03
CA ILE A 177 8.17 13.58 -14.80
C ILE A 177 8.60 12.16 -15.17
N LYS A 178 9.86 11.83 -14.88
CA LYS A 178 10.41 10.51 -15.13
C LYS A 178 10.09 9.58 -13.96
N SER A 179 9.34 8.51 -14.22
CA SER A 179 9.16 7.43 -13.25
C SER A 179 10.40 6.54 -13.20
N SER A 180 10.71 6.00 -12.04
CA SER A 180 11.79 5.03 -11.89
C SER A 180 11.40 3.68 -12.50
N LEU A 181 12.42 2.89 -12.85
CA LEU A 181 12.23 1.51 -13.27
C LEU A 181 11.53 0.66 -12.19
N TYR A 182 11.74 0.96 -10.91
CA TYR A 182 11.10 0.29 -9.80
C TYR A 182 9.58 0.54 -9.82
N ALA A 183 9.14 1.79 -9.91
CA ALA A 183 7.73 2.14 -9.96
C ALA A 183 7.03 1.55 -11.19
N LEU A 184 7.67 1.60 -12.36
CA LEU A 184 7.10 1.03 -13.58
C LEU A 184 6.95 -0.49 -13.47
N SER A 185 7.94 -1.19 -12.89
CA SER A 185 7.86 -2.63 -12.65
C SER A 185 6.70 -2.96 -11.69
N ARG A 186 6.56 -2.23 -10.58
CA ARG A 186 5.48 -2.43 -9.61
C ARG A 186 4.10 -2.15 -10.19
N ALA A 187 3.94 -1.06 -10.93
CA ALA A 187 2.70 -0.75 -11.63
C ALA A 187 2.35 -1.84 -12.66
N SER A 188 3.33 -2.29 -13.45
CA SER A 188 3.11 -3.35 -14.45
C SER A 188 2.65 -4.68 -13.82
N GLU A 189 3.22 -5.05 -12.66
CA GLU A 189 2.80 -6.23 -11.90
C GLU A 189 1.38 -6.09 -11.38
N PHE A 190 1.02 -4.89 -10.89
CA PHE A 190 -0.35 -4.59 -10.43
C PHE A 190 -1.40 -4.76 -11.54
N PHE A 191 -1.12 -4.25 -12.75
CA PHE A 191 -2.02 -4.37 -13.90
C PHE A 191 -1.94 -5.73 -14.61
N GLY A 192 -1.20 -6.70 -14.06
CA GLY A 192 -1.18 -8.08 -14.55
C GLY A 192 -0.19 -8.37 -15.68
N ALA A 193 0.73 -7.46 -15.98
CA ALA A 193 1.77 -7.64 -16.99
C ALA A 193 3.16 -7.33 -16.42
N LYS A 194 3.68 -8.24 -15.60
CA LYS A 194 4.94 -8.07 -14.86
C LYS A 194 6.13 -7.81 -15.79
N LEU A 195 6.70 -6.61 -15.66
CA LEU A 195 7.94 -6.20 -16.33
C LEU A 195 9.14 -6.31 -15.41
N TYR A 196 10.27 -6.68 -15.98
CA TYR A 196 11.57 -6.74 -15.32
C TYR A 196 12.51 -5.71 -15.94
N PRO A 197 13.16 -4.84 -15.14
CA PRO A 197 14.16 -3.94 -15.65
C PRO A 197 15.43 -4.70 -16.05
N VAL A 198 15.94 -4.43 -17.24
CA VAL A 198 17.18 -5.02 -17.77
C VAL A 198 18.07 -3.91 -18.28
N LYS A 199 19.36 -3.95 -17.90
CA LYS A 199 20.37 -3.04 -18.45
C LYS A 199 20.98 -3.67 -19.70
N PHE A 200 20.95 -2.94 -20.80
CA PHE A 200 21.58 -3.35 -22.06
C PHE A 200 22.84 -2.54 -22.32
N ASP A 201 23.89 -3.20 -22.79
CA ASP A 201 25.08 -2.54 -23.32
C ASP A 201 24.94 -2.37 -24.84
N LEU A 202 24.70 -1.13 -25.28
CA LEU A 202 24.51 -0.80 -26.68
C LEU A 202 25.79 -1.00 -27.52
N THR A 203 26.96 -1.07 -26.88
CA THR A 203 28.24 -1.31 -27.58
C THR A 203 28.37 -2.73 -28.12
N GLN A 204 27.59 -3.68 -27.61
CA GLN A 204 27.55 -5.07 -28.08
C GLN A 204 26.51 -5.31 -29.19
N GLY A 205 25.79 -4.26 -29.61
CA GLY A 205 24.74 -4.31 -30.64
C GLY A 205 23.47 -5.02 -30.17
N LEU A 206 22.35 -4.75 -30.85
CA LEU A 206 21.04 -5.39 -30.59
C LEU A 206 20.90 -6.78 -31.27
N SER A 207 22.02 -7.46 -31.52
CA SER A 207 22.11 -8.63 -32.41
C SER A 207 21.96 -9.98 -31.68
N PRO A 208 21.49 -11.06 -32.35
CA PRO A 208 20.77 -12.19 -31.75
C PRO A 208 21.66 -13.30 -31.17
N LYS A 209 22.76 -12.92 -30.49
CA LYS A 209 23.64 -13.86 -29.75
C LYS A 209 23.81 -13.45 -28.28
N GLY A 210 22.73 -13.01 -27.63
CA GLY A 210 22.78 -12.72 -26.19
C GLY A 210 21.41 -12.60 -25.51
N THR A 211 20.51 -11.76 -26.02
CA THR A 211 19.08 -11.76 -25.70
C THR A 211 18.42 -10.68 -26.55
N VAL A 212 17.59 -11.07 -27.51
CA VAL A 212 16.74 -10.10 -28.21
C VAL A 212 15.83 -9.47 -27.15
N PRO A 213 15.68 -8.14 -27.06
CA PRO A 213 14.65 -7.58 -26.19
C PRO A 213 13.32 -8.12 -26.71
N VAL A 214 12.64 -8.94 -25.89
CA VAL A 214 11.37 -9.54 -26.26
C VAL A 214 10.41 -8.40 -26.56
N LEU A 215 10.12 -8.18 -27.84
CA LEU A 215 9.24 -7.10 -28.24
C LEU A 215 7.80 -7.43 -27.82
N PRO A 216 7.03 -6.41 -27.39
CA PRO A 216 7.45 -5.03 -27.14
C PRO A 216 8.19 -4.88 -25.80
N PHE A 217 9.10 -3.90 -25.71
CA PHE A 217 9.75 -3.48 -24.46
C PHE A 217 9.62 -1.96 -24.28
N ILE A 218 9.81 -1.49 -23.04
CA ILE A 218 9.87 -0.07 -22.71
C ILE A 218 11.33 0.34 -22.60
N ALA A 219 11.77 1.29 -23.43
CA ALA A 219 13.09 1.89 -23.29
C ALA A 219 13.07 2.96 -22.19
N HIS A 220 13.99 2.87 -21.23
CA HIS A 220 14.14 3.85 -20.16
C HIS A 220 15.48 4.57 -20.33
N PHE A 221 15.42 5.88 -20.53
CA PHE A 221 16.60 6.73 -20.76
C PHE A 221 16.83 7.63 -19.55
N ASN A 222 18.01 7.49 -18.94
CA ASN A 222 18.48 8.36 -17.85
C ASN A 222 18.74 9.77 -18.36
#